data_AF-A0A5B6W204-F1
#
_entry.id   AF-A0A5B6W204-F1
#
_cell.length_a   1.000
_cell.length_b   1.000
_cell.length_c   1.000
_cell.angle_alpha   90.00
_cell.angle_beta   90.00
_cell.angle_gamma   90.00
#
_symmetry.space_group_name_H-M   'P 1'
#
loop_
_entity.id
_entity.type
_entity.pdbx_description
1 polymer ?
#
loop_
_entity_poly.entity_id
_entity_poly.type
_entity_poly.pdbx_seq_one_letter_code
_entity_poly.pdbx_strand_id
1 'polypeptide(L)'
;MYQKRMMRAYNKRVRPKVFHEGELVLKQILPMQKDFRGKWMPNWEGPYVVKKAFSGGGLILAEMDGKSLPNLINTDSVKKYFA
;
A
#
# COMPACT_ATOMS: atom_id res chain seq x y z
N MET A 1 -4.12 24.39 -20.90
CA MET A 1 -4.68 23.23 -21.65
C MET A 1 -3.89 21.92 -21.45
N TYR A 2 -2.55 21.96 -21.45
CA TYR A 2 -1.69 20.76 -21.31
C TYR A 2 -1.87 19.98 -19.99
N GLN A 3 -1.86 20.67 -18.85
CA GLN A 3 -2.00 20.04 -17.52
C GLN A 3 -3.33 19.25 -17.38
N LYS A 4 -4.43 19.78 -17.91
CA LYS A 4 -5.74 19.09 -17.89
C LYS A 4 -5.72 17.79 -18.70
N ARG A 5 -4.98 17.73 -19.81
CA ARG A 5 -4.81 16.49 -20.60
C ARG A 5 -3.97 15.46 -19.84
N MET A 6 -2.90 15.91 -19.18
CA MET A 6 -2.05 15.04 -18.36
C MET A 6 -2.79 14.46 -17.15
N MET A 7 -3.55 15.28 -16.42
CA MET A 7 -4.37 14.82 -15.31
C MET A 7 -5.42 13.79 -15.74
N ARG A 8 -6.09 14.02 -16.87
CA ARG A 8 -7.07 13.06 -17.41
C ARG A 8 -6.43 11.73 -17.82
N ALA A 9 -5.26 11.77 -18.46
CA ALA A 9 -4.53 10.58 -18.85
C ALA A 9 -4.05 9.77 -17.63
N TYR A 10 -3.60 10.46 -16.58
CA TYR A 10 -3.20 9.85 -15.30
C TYR A 10 -4.40 9.23 -14.58
N ASN A 11 -5.47 10.02 -14.35
CA ASN A 11 -6.66 9.56 -13.64
C ASN A 11 -7.37 8.40 -14.35
N LYS A 12 -7.25 8.28 -15.69
CA LYS A 12 -7.78 7.12 -16.43
C LYS A 12 -7.05 5.81 -16.09
N ARG A 13 -5.79 5.87 -15.66
CA ARG A 13 -4.95 4.71 -15.33
C ARG A 13 -5.02 4.34 -13.85
N VAL A 14 -5.26 5.31 -12.98
CA VAL A 14 -5.38 5.08 -11.54
C VAL A 14 -6.73 4.41 -11.25
N ARG A 15 -6.68 3.20 -10.69
CA ARG A 15 -7.87 2.54 -10.13
C ARG A 15 -7.89 2.81 -8.62
N PRO A 16 -8.90 3.51 -8.09
CA PRO A 16 -9.01 3.72 -6.66
C PRO A 16 -9.15 2.37 -5.97
N LYS A 17 -8.18 2.03 -5.13
CA LYS A 17 -8.26 0.87 -4.22
C LYS A 17 -8.78 1.36 -2.89
N VAL A 18 -9.95 0.86 -2.49
CA VAL A 18 -10.51 1.14 -1.17
C VAL A 18 -10.13 0.00 -0.24
N PHE A 19 -9.58 0.36 0.91
CA PHE A 19 -9.26 -0.55 1.99
C PHE A 19 -10.10 -0.20 3.22
N HIS A 20 -10.52 -1.22 3.95
CA HIS A 20 -11.29 -1.06 5.18
C HIS A 20 -10.48 -1.52 6.39
N GLU A 21 -10.83 -0.99 7.56
CA GLU A 21 -10.25 -1.44 8.82
C GLU A 21 -10.54 -2.94 9.03
N GLY A 22 -9.53 -3.69 9.47
CA GLY A 22 -9.58 -5.15 9.62
C GLY A 22 -9.19 -5.94 8.36
N GLU A 23 -9.03 -5.31 7.19
CA GLU A 23 -8.60 -6.03 6.00
C GLU A 23 -7.13 -6.45 6.07
N LEU A 24 -6.86 -7.67 5.62
CA LEU A 24 -5.51 -8.20 5.47
C LEU A 24 -4.86 -7.72 4.18
N VAL A 25 -3.65 -7.20 4.30
CA VAL A 25 -2.91 -6.58 3.21
C VAL A 25 -1.43 -6.94 3.24
N LEU A 26 -0.80 -6.92 2.07
CA LEU A 26 0.64 -7.05 1.87
C LEU A 26 1.23 -5.67 1.64
N LYS A 27 2.35 -5.38 2.28
CA LYS A 27 3.11 -4.13 2.10
C LYS A 27 4.19 -4.33 1.06
N GLN A 28 4.34 -3.38 0.13
CA GLN A 28 5.43 -3.41 -0.84
C GLN A 28 6.75 -2.98 -0.20
N ILE A 29 7.81 -3.73 -0.48
CA ILE A 29 9.19 -3.38 -0.13
C ILE A 29 9.70 -2.44 -1.23
N LEU A 30 10.00 -1.19 -0.87
CA LEU A 30 10.52 -0.22 -1.84
C LEU A 30 12.00 -0.54 -2.14
N PRO A 31 12.48 -0.34 -3.39
CA PRO A 31 13.88 -0.59 -3.74
C PRO A 31 14.91 0.21 -2.92
N MET A 32 14.48 1.35 -2.34
CA MET A 32 15.31 2.16 -1.43
C MET A 32 15.44 1.54 -0.03
N GLN A 33 14.49 0.72 0.40
CA GLN A 33 14.69 -0.12 1.57
C GLN A 33 15.70 -1.18 1.16
N LYS A 34 16.93 -1.02 1.68
CA LYS A 34 18.06 -1.92 1.43
C LYS A 34 17.74 -3.28 2.05
N ASP A 35 16.97 -4.08 1.32
CA ASP A 35 16.72 -5.45 1.67
C ASP A 35 17.91 -6.27 1.16
N PHE A 36 18.59 -6.96 2.08
CA PHE A 36 19.65 -7.95 1.76
C PHE A 36 19.08 -9.21 1.08
N ARG A 37 17.82 -9.15 0.64
CA ARG A 37 17.07 -10.26 0.08
C ARG A 37 17.52 -10.46 -1.37
N GLY A 38 17.97 -11.68 -1.68
CA GLY A 38 18.53 -12.01 -2.99
C GLY A 38 17.54 -11.77 -4.15
N LYS A 39 18.07 -11.75 -5.38
CA LYS A 39 17.39 -11.40 -6.65
C LYS A 39 16.01 -12.05 -6.92
N TRP A 40 15.64 -13.09 -6.17
CA TRP A 40 14.43 -13.89 -6.36
C TRP A 40 13.40 -13.81 -5.23
N MET A 41 13.63 -12.94 -4.23
CA MET A 41 12.69 -12.82 -3.12
C MET A 41 11.45 -11.99 -3.49
N PRO A 42 10.27 -12.29 -2.92
CA PRO A 42 9.08 -11.51 -3.14
C PRO A 42 9.27 -10.05 -2.70
N ASN A 43 8.85 -9.10 -3.53
CA ASN A 43 8.87 -7.66 -3.21
C ASN A 43 7.73 -7.24 -2.25
N TRP A 44 7.02 -8.21 -1.67
CA TRP A 44 5.88 -8.00 -0.79
C TRP A 44 6.21 -8.59 0.57
N GLU A 45 6.05 -7.78 1.60
CA GLU A 45 6.28 -8.11 3.00
C GLU A 45 4.95 -8.35 3.69
N GLY A 46 4.88 -9.46 4.42
CA GLY A 46 4.01 -9.70 5.57
C GLY A 46 2.49 -9.59 5.37
N PRO A 47 1.68 -10.47 5.96
CA PRO A 47 0.28 -10.13 6.20
C PRO A 47 0.21 -9.07 7.31
N TYR A 48 -0.27 -7.88 6.97
CA TYR A 48 -0.62 -6.82 7.91
C TYR A 48 -2.13 -6.62 7.93
N VAL A 49 -2.65 -6.13 9.03
CA VAL A 49 -4.06 -5.74 9.17
C VAL A 49 -4.17 -4.22 9.05
N VAL A 50 -5.13 -3.73 8.28
CA VAL A 50 -5.42 -2.29 8.23
C VAL A 50 -6.05 -1.90 9.56
N LYS A 51 -5.34 -1.10 10.36
CA LYS A 51 -5.86 -0.56 11.62
C LYS A 51 -6.72 0.67 11.38
N LYS A 52 -6.31 1.53 10.44
CA LYS A 52 -7.04 2.75 10.09
C LYS A 52 -6.84 3.09 8.62
N ALA A 53 -7.93 3.43 7.93
CA ALA A 53 -7.89 3.91 6.55
C ALA A 53 -8.27 5.39 6.49
N PHE A 54 -7.46 6.19 5.78
CA PHE A 54 -7.70 7.61 5.59
C PHE A 54 -8.24 7.88 4.18
N SER A 55 -9.16 8.85 4.06
CA SER A 55 -9.78 9.24 2.79
C SER A 55 -8.80 9.75 1.72
N GLY A 56 -7.59 10.14 2.13
CA GLY A 56 -6.49 10.56 1.24
C GLY A 56 -5.59 9.44 0.73
N GLY A 57 -5.95 8.17 0.91
CA GLY A 57 -5.13 7.03 0.44
C GLY A 57 -3.95 6.68 1.37
N GLY A 58 -4.00 7.13 2.62
CA GLY A 58 -3.08 6.68 3.68
C GLY A 58 -3.68 5.56 4.50
N LEU A 59 -2.86 4.62 4.95
CA LEU A 59 -3.23 3.49 5.81
C LEU A 59 -2.27 3.42 7.01
N ILE A 60 -2.82 3.21 8.20
CA ILE A 60 -2.03 2.70 9.33
C ILE A 60 -2.21 1.20 9.35
N LEU A 61 -1.11 0.47 9.23
CA LEU A 61 -1.08 -0.98 9.31
C LEU A 61 -0.74 -1.42 10.72
N ALA A 62 -1.20 -2.61 11.10
CA ALA A 62 -0.80 -3.32 12.30
C ALA A 62 -0.32 -4.72 11.94
N GLU A 63 0.64 -5.22 12.72
CA GLU A 63 0.99 -6.64 12.71
C GLU A 63 -0.19 -7.47 13.22
N MET A 64 -0.17 -8.77 12.92
CA MET A 64 -1.17 -9.72 13.41
C MET A 64 -1.29 -9.72 14.94
N ASP A 65 -0.20 -9.37 15.64
CA ASP A 65 -0.14 -9.25 17.10
C ASP A 65 -0.75 -7.93 17.63
N GLY A 66 -1.36 -7.11 16.77
CA GLY A 66 -2.01 -5.85 17.13
C GLY A 66 -1.05 -4.66 17.29
N LYS A 67 0.25 -4.86 17.12
CA LYS A 67 1.24 -3.77 17.12
C LYS A 67 1.09 -2.92 15.87
N SER A 68 0.71 -1.66 16.04
CA SER A 68 0.62 -0.72 14.91
C SER A 68 1.99 -0.29 14.43
N LEU A 69 2.19 -0.32 13.12
CA LEU A 69 3.35 0.30 12.50
C LEU A 69 3.27 1.82 12.72
N PRO A 70 4.39 2.47 13.09
CA PRO A 70 4.40 3.91 13.32
C PRO A 70 4.24 4.72 12.03
N ASN A 71 4.50 4.11 10.88
CA ASN A 71 4.52 4.79 9.59
C ASN A 71 3.17 4.70 8.88
N LEU A 72 2.70 5.84 8.36
CA LEU A 72 1.60 5.89 7.41
C LEU A 72 2.06 5.33 6.06
N ILE A 73 1.29 4.40 5.50
CA ILE A 73 1.60 3.73 4.24
C ILE A 73 0.60 4.16 3.17
N ASN A 74 1.08 4.46 1.96
CA ASN A 74 0.20 4.76 0.83
C ASN A 74 -0.51 3.48 0.34
N THR A 75 -1.80 3.58 0.09
CA THR A 75 -2.64 2.56 -0.58
C THR A 75 -2.03 1.98 -1.87
N ASP A 76 -1.24 2.76 -2.62
CA ASP A 76 -0.58 2.28 -3.84
C ASP A 76 0.51 1.24 -3.54
N SER A 77 1.18 1.37 -2.39
CA SER A 77 2.24 0.46 -1.92
C SER A 77 1.67 -0.75 -1.18
N VAL A 78 0.36 -0.99 -1.29
CA VAL A 78 -0.34 -2.03 -0.55
C VAL A 78 -1.24 -2.83 -1.51
N LYS A 79 -1.39 -4.13 -1.23
CA LYS A 79 -2.29 -5.02 -1.97
C LYS A 79 -3.09 -5.88 -0.99
N LYS A 80 -4.36 -6.15 -1.30
CA LYS A 80 -5.19 -7.08 -0.51
C LYS A 80 -4.57 -8.48 -0.50
N TYR A 81 -4.58 -9.13 0.66
CA TYR A 81 -4.02 -10.47 0.86
C TYR A 81 -4.91 -11.54 0.24
N PHE A 82 -6.22 -11.46 0.49
CA PHE A 82 -7.24 -12.26 -0.17
C PHE A 82 -7.92 -11.41 -1.25
N ALA A 83 -8.05 -11.96 -2.46
CA ALA A 83 -8.66 -11.30 -3.61
C ALA A 83 -10.08 -11.81 -3.85
#